data_AF-A0A285U230-F1
#
_entry.id   AF-A0A285U230-F1
#
_cell.length_a   1.000
_cell.length_b   1.000
_cell.length_c   1.000
_cell.angle_alpha   90.00
_cell.angle_beta   90.00
_cell.angle_gamma   90.00
#
_symmetry.space_group_name_H-M   'P 1'
#
loop_
_entity.id
_entity.type
_entity.pdbx_description
1 polymer ?
#
loop_
_entity_poly.entity_id
_entity_poly.type
_entity_poly.pdbx_seq_one_letter_code
_entity_poly.pdbx_strand_id
1 'polypeptide(L)'
;MGLAQYADNGLFAPRKIAEAFRTTSEEVARTAGLGRDAIQRKDRVKSDRTQRRLREMIEIVNKVEVRFGSALIAYAWYRSEPLPGFSGQTAMQLVQSGRADEVLEYIDAVDAGIHA
;
A
#
# COMPACT_ATOMS: atom_id res chain seq x y z
N MET A 1 9.09 -4.32 9.28
CA MET A 1 10.14 -3.77 8.40
C MET A 1 10.08 -2.23 8.43
N GLY A 2 11.17 -1.49 8.20
CA GLY A 2 11.17 -0.01 8.35
C GLY A 2 10.90 0.75 7.05
N LEU A 3 10.21 1.90 7.10
CA LEU A 3 9.86 2.71 5.91
C LEU A 3 11.08 3.10 5.04
N ALA A 4 12.25 3.23 5.66
CA ALA A 4 13.48 3.65 4.99
C ALA A 4 13.90 2.73 3.83
N GLN A 5 13.59 1.43 3.89
CA GLN A 5 13.97 0.50 2.82
C GLN A 5 13.24 0.76 1.51
N TYR A 6 12.08 1.42 1.56
CA TYR A 6 11.25 1.73 0.40
C TYR A 6 11.58 3.08 -0.22
N ALA A 7 12.55 3.81 0.35
CA ALA A 7 12.83 5.19 0.00
C ALA A 7 14.26 5.41 -0.51
N ASP A 8 14.40 6.46 -1.32
CA ASP A 8 15.67 7.07 -1.72
C ASP A 8 15.60 8.57 -1.40
N ASN A 9 16.60 9.09 -0.69
CA ASN A 9 16.70 10.52 -0.34
C ASN A 9 15.40 11.08 0.28
N GLY A 10 14.74 10.31 1.15
CA GLY A 10 13.50 10.72 1.83
C GLY A 10 12.21 10.58 1.02
N LEU A 11 12.28 10.06 -0.22
CA LEU A 11 11.12 9.85 -1.08
C LEU A 11 10.91 8.36 -1.35
N PHE A 12 9.67 7.89 -1.32
CA PHE A 12 9.33 6.53 -1.71
C PHE A 12 9.71 6.28 -3.18
N ALA A 13 10.47 5.22 -3.39
CA ALA A 13 11.02 4.83 -4.68
C ALA A 13 10.27 3.59 -5.21
N PRO A 14 9.44 3.72 -6.26
CA PRO A 14 8.66 2.60 -6.82
C PRO A 14 9.48 1.35 -7.11
N ARG A 15 10.73 1.50 -7.53
CA ARG A 15 11.64 0.38 -7.81
C ARG A 15 11.98 -0.42 -6.55
N LYS A 16 12.28 0.23 -5.43
CA LYS A 16 12.61 -0.47 -4.17
C LYS A 16 11.40 -1.20 -3.60
N ILE A 17 10.23 -0.57 -3.71
CA ILE A 17 8.95 -1.18 -3.32
C ILE A 17 8.69 -2.43 -4.17
N ALA A 18 8.87 -2.31 -5.49
CA ALA A 18 8.70 -3.41 -6.42
C ALA A 18 9.64 -4.59 -6.12
N GLU A 19 10.90 -4.30 -5.80
CA GLU A 19 11.89 -5.31 -5.40
C GLU A 19 11.47 -6.02 -4.11
N ALA A 20 11.10 -5.27 -3.07
CA ALA A 20 10.66 -5.82 -1.79
C ALA A 20 9.42 -6.72 -1.93
N PHE A 21 8.48 -6.35 -2.80
CA PHE A 21 7.25 -7.11 -3.06
C PHE A 21 7.35 -8.09 -4.22
N ARG A 22 8.55 -8.31 -4.78
CA ARG A 22 8.82 -9.21 -5.92
C ARG A 22 7.86 -8.99 -7.10
N THR A 23 7.68 -7.73 -7.46
CA THR A 23 6.77 -7.28 -8.52
C THR A 23 7.44 -6.21 -9.39
N THR A 24 6.66 -5.50 -10.20
CA THR A 24 7.15 -4.41 -11.05
C THR A 24 6.71 -3.05 -10.50
N SER A 25 7.45 -1.99 -10.85
CA SER A 25 7.02 -0.63 -10.50
C SER A 25 5.64 -0.31 -11.05
N GLU A 26 5.29 -0.83 -12.23
CA GLU A 26 3.96 -0.64 -12.82
C GLU A 26 2.85 -1.26 -11.99
N GLU A 27 3.10 -2.45 -11.43
CA GLU A 27 2.14 -3.08 -10.53
C GLU A 27 2.05 -2.30 -9.22
N VAL A 28 3.17 -1.81 -8.67
CA VAL A 28 3.18 -0.91 -7.50
C VAL A 28 2.35 0.35 -7.77
N ALA A 29 2.48 0.97 -8.95
CA ALA A 29 1.68 2.12 -9.31
C ALA A 29 0.19 1.78 -9.32
N ARG A 30 -0.17 0.66 -9.96
CA ARG A 30 -1.56 0.19 -10.00
C ARG A 30 -2.12 -0.04 -8.61
N THR A 31 -1.39 -0.74 -7.73
CA THR A 31 -1.84 -1.08 -6.38
C THR A 31 -1.93 0.15 -5.45
N ALA A 32 -1.16 1.20 -5.72
CA ALA A 32 -1.28 2.51 -5.07
C ALA A 32 -2.33 3.45 -5.69
N GLY A 33 -3.03 3.05 -6.76
CA GLY A 33 -4.00 3.90 -7.46
C GLY A 33 -3.39 5.02 -8.30
N LEU A 34 -2.19 4.78 -8.82
CA LEU A 34 -1.44 5.67 -9.69
C LEU A 34 -1.48 5.18 -11.14
N GLY A 35 -1.59 6.13 -12.08
CA GLY A 35 -1.39 5.83 -13.49
C GLY A 35 0.09 5.57 -13.82
N ARG A 36 0.37 4.87 -14.92
CA ARG A 36 1.74 4.55 -15.37
C ARG A 36 2.65 5.78 -15.47
N ASP A 37 2.15 6.90 -15.99
CA ASP A 37 2.93 8.14 -16.11
C ASP A 37 3.41 8.71 -14.78
N ALA A 38 2.72 8.41 -13.67
CA ALA A 38 3.07 8.91 -12.34
C ALA A 38 4.41 8.35 -11.85
N ILE A 39 4.82 7.18 -12.34
CA ILE A 39 6.05 6.50 -11.93
C ILE A 39 7.15 6.45 -12.99
N GLN A 40 6.84 6.72 -14.26
CA GLN A 40 7.83 6.68 -15.34
C GLN A 40 8.68 7.96 -15.42
N ARG A 41 8.13 9.11 -15.02
CA ARG A 41 8.84 10.39 -15.08
C ARG A 41 9.38 10.77 -13.71
N LYS A 42 10.67 11.08 -13.63
CA LYS A 42 11.35 11.44 -12.37
C LYS A 42 10.62 12.54 -11.59
N ASP A 43 10.12 13.59 -12.25
CA ASP A 43 9.43 14.68 -11.57
C ASP A 43 8.03 14.29 -11.08
N ARG A 44 7.35 13.36 -11.77
CA ARG A 44 6.02 12.88 -11.37
C ARG A 44 6.09 11.97 -10.14
N VAL A 45 7.16 11.17 -10.03
CA VAL A 45 7.43 10.35 -8.83
C VAL A 45 7.54 11.23 -7.59
N LYS A 46 8.14 12.40 -7.71
CA LYS A 46 8.36 13.34 -6.60
C LYS A 46 7.13 14.14 -6.19
N SER A 47 6.06 14.11 -6.99
CA SER A 47 4.86 14.90 -6.67
C SER A 47 4.21 14.42 -5.38
N ASP A 48 3.64 15.37 -4.61
CA ASP A 48 2.99 15.09 -3.33
C ASP A 48 1.91 14.01 -3.45
N ARG A 49 1.11 14.07 -4.52
CA ARG A 49 0.09 13.05 -4.79
C ARG A 49 0.70 11.65 -4.95
N THR A 50 1.76 11.52 -5.74
CA THR A 50 2.42 10.22 -5.94
C THR A 50 3.01 9.70 -4.64
N GLN A 51 3.74 10.55 -3.92
CA GLN A 51 4.36 10.18 -2.64
C GLN A 51 3.33 9.80 -1.58
N ARG A 52 2.20 10.53 -1.50
CA ARG A 52 1.09 10.22 -0.59
C ARG A 52 0.49 8.85 -0.90
N ARG A 53 0.20 8.55 -2.17
CA ARG A 53 -0.35 7.24 -2.57
C ARG A 53 0.58 6.07 -2.28
N LEU A 54 1.88 6.23 -2.56
CA LEU A 54 2.89 5.21 -2.21
C LEU A 54 2.98 5.01 -0.70
N ARG A 55 2.94 6.11 0.07
CA ARG A 55 2.93 6.09 1.53
C ARG A 55 1.72 5.34 2.09
N GLU A 56 0.50 5.73 1.69
CA GLU A 56 -0.77 5.12 2.11
C GLU A 56 -0.71 3.58 1.95
N MET A 57 -0.30 3.11 0.77
CA MET A 57 -0.17 1.68 0.49
C MET A 57 0.86 0.99 1.41
N ILE A 58 2.05 1.59 1.58
CA ILE A 58 3.13 1.00 2.38
C ILE A 58 2.77 0.97 3.87
N GLU A 59 2.12 2.01 4.38
CA GLU A 59 1.68 2.08 5.78
C GLU A 59 0.70 0.94 6.09
N ILE A 60 -0.28 0.70 5.20
CA ILE A 60 -1.22 -0.41 5.32
C ILE A 60 -0.48 -1.76 5.29
N VAL A 61 0.39 -1.98 4.29
CA VAL A 61 1.12 -3.24 4.14
C VAL A 61 2.01 -3.52 5.35
N ASN A 62 2.75 -2.53 5.83
CA ASN A 62 3.62 -2.69 7.01
C ASN A 62 2.82 -2.96 8.29
N LYS A 63 1.65 -2.32 8.44
CA LYS A 63 0.79 -2.52 9.61
C LYS A 63 0.31 -3.96 9.71
N VAL A 64 -0.12 -4.56 8.59
CA VAL A 64 -0.58 -5.95 8.57
C VAL A 64 0.55 -6.97 8.45
N GLU A 65 1.75 -6.56 8.03
CA GLU A 65 2.92 -7.45 7.94
C GLU A 65 3.18 -8.20 9.25
N VAL A 66 2.97 -7.57 10.40
CA VAL A 66 3.15 -8.18 11.73
C VAL A 66 2.27 -9.42 11.91
N ARG A 67 1.09 -9.47 11.27
CA ARG A 67 0.17 -10.62 11.31
C ARG A 67 0.63 -11.79 10.44
N PHE A 68 1.36 -11.49 9.36
CA PHE A 68 1.78 -12.48 8.35
C PHE A 68 3.25 -12.90 8.45
N GLY A 69 4.09 -12.11 9.13
CA GLY A 69 5.54 -12.31 9.19
C GLY A 69 6.25 -12.16 7.84
N SER A 70 5.59 -11.59 6.82
CA SER A 70 6.12 -11.46 5.46
C SER A 70 5.48 -10.31 4.72
N ALA A 71 6.31 -9.35 4.30
CA ALA A 71 5.89 -8.21 3.47
C ALA A 71 5.24 -8.66 2.15
N LEU A 72 5.69 -9.78 1.57
CA LEU A 72 5.11 -10.33 0.34
C LEU A 72 3.69 -10.86 0.57
N ILE A 73 3.46 -11.57 1.68
CA ILE A 73 2.13 -12.09 2.02
C ILE A 73 1.19 -10.97 2.43
N ALA A 74 1.67 -9.97 3.17
CA ALA A 74 0.92 -8.76 3.48
C ALA A 74 0.51 -7.99 2.21
N TYR A 75 1.42 -7.86 1.25
CA TYR A 75 1.13 -7.27 -0.05
C TYR A 75 0.10 -8.10 -0.84
N ALA A 76 0.18 -9.44 -0.77
CA ALA A 76 -0.82 -10.32 -1.37
C ALA A 76 -2.20 -10.14 -0.73
N TRP A 77 -2.29 -10.09 0.60
CA TRP A 77 -3.54 -9.81 1.31
C TRP A 77 -4.15 -8.47 0.89
N TYR A 78 -3.33 -7.42 0.82
CA TYR A 78 -3.76 -6.08 0.42
C TYR A 78 -4.45 -6.05 -0.95
N ARG A 79 -3.98 -6.86 -1.91
CA ARG A 79 -4.55 -6.93 -3.27
C ARG A 79 -5.72 -7.91 -3.41
N SER A 80 -5.77 -8.99 -2.61
CA SER A 80 -6.67 -10.12 -2.88
C SER A 80 -7.79 -10.30 -1.88
N GLU A 81 -7.60 -9.93 -0.61
CA GLU A 81 -8.57 -10.26 0.42
C GLU A 81 -9.63 -9.16 0.59
N PRO A 82 -10.92 -9.48 0.41
CA PRO A 82 -12.01 -8.57 0.74
C PRO A 82 -12.03 -8.25 2.23
N LEU A 83 -12.34 -6.99 2.56
CA LEU A 83 -12.53 -6.57 3.94
C LEU A 83 -14.02 -6.71 4.33
N PRO A 84 -14.34 -7.42 5.44
CA PRO A 84 -15.67 -7.41 6.05
C PRO A 84 -16.18 -5.98 6.26
N GLY A 85 -17.47 -5.75 5.96
CA GLY A 85 -18.09 -4.42 6.07
C GLY A 85 -17.86 -3.50 4.85
N PHE A 86 -17.01 -3.88 3.89
CA PHE A 86 -16.71 -3.07 2.70
C PHE A 86 -17.28 -3.66 1.40
N SER A 87 -18.44 -4.33 1.46
CA SER A 87 -19.15 -4.83 0.26
C SER A 87 -18.28 -5.69 -0.68
N GLY A 88 -17.36 -6.49 -0.11
CA GLY A 88 -16.47 -7.35 -0.88
C GLY A 88 -15.24 -6.63 -1.47
N GLN A 89 -15.00 -5.35 -1.14
CA GLN A 89 -13.83 -4.62 -1.61
C GLN A 89 -12.56 -5.02 -0.86
N THR A 90 -11.44 -5.10 -1.58
CA THR A 90 -10.11 -5.29 -1.00
C THR A 90 -9.51 -3.98 -0.49
N ALA A 91 -8.48 -4.06 0.36
CA ALA A 91 -7.74 -2.88 0.81
C ALA A 91 -7.21 -2.06 -0.38
N MET A 92 -6.68 -2.71 -1.43
CA MET A 92 -6.27 -2.06 -2.67
C MET A 92 -7.38 -1.23 -3.31
N GLN A 93 -8.60 -1.79 -3.43
CA GLN A 93 -9.71 -1.09 -4.06
C GLN A 93 -10.17 0.12 -3.23
N LEU A 94 -10.10 0.04 -1.90
CA LEU A 94 -10.41 1.14 -1.00
C LEU A 94 -9.37 2.25 -1.11
N VAL A 95 -8.07 1.92 -1.08
CA VAL A 95 -6.99 2.91 -1.27
C VAL A 95 -7.09 3.59 -2.63
N GLN A 96 -7.32 2.84 -3.70
CA GLN A 96 -7.54 3.42 -5.03
C GLN A 96 -8.70 4.42 -5.05
N SER A 97 -9.74 4.16 -4.26
CA SER A 97 -10.91 5.03 -4.09
C SER A 97 -10.67 6.20 -3.12
N GLY A 98 -9.46 6.36 -2.58
CA GLY A 98 -9.13 7.44 -1.64
C GLY A 98 -9.51 7.15 -0.18
N ARG A 99 -9.86 5.91 0.14
CA ARG A 99 -10.36 5.46 1.45
C ARG A 99 -9.27 4.71 2.24
N ALA A 100 -8.04 5.22 2.23
CA ALA A 100 -6.91 4.58 2.92
C ALA A 100 -7.08 4.61 4.44
N ASP A 101 -7.61 5.71 4.99
CA ASP A 101 -7.86 5.88 6.43
C ASP A 101 -8.85 4.83 6.94
N GLU A 102 -9.91 4.53 6.18
CA GLU A 102 -10.89 3.49 6.53
C GLU A 102 -10.26 2.08 6.60
N VAL A 103 -9.24 1.81 5.77
CA VAL A 103 -8.50 0.54 5.84
C VAL A 103 -7.68 0.48 7.12
N LEU A 104 -7.01 1.57 7.49
CA LEU A 104 -6.23 1.64 8.72
C LEU A 104 -7.12 1.49 9.96
N GLU A 105 -8.25 2.20 10.00
CA GLU A 105 -9.27 2.08 11.06
C GLU A 105 -9.81 0.65 11.18
N TYR A 106 -10.11 -0.01 10.05
CA TYR A 106 -10.51 -1.41 10.04
C TYR A 106 -9.42 -2.32 10.64
N ILE A 107 -8.15 -2.12 10.25
CA ILE A 107 -7.03 -2.91 10.78
C ILE A 107 -6.91 -2.68 12.29
N ASP A 108 -7.00 -1.44 12.76
CA ASP A 108 -6.96 -1.10 14.19
C ASP A 108 -8.09 -1.75 14.98
N ALA A 109 -9.32 -1.73 14.46
CA ALA A 109 -10.46 -2.40 15.08
C ALA A 109 -10.22 -3.92 15.21
N VAL A 110 -9.72 -4.55 14.14
CA VAL A 110 -9.38 -5.99 14.15
C VAL A 110 -8.26 -6.29 15.17
N ASP A 111 -7.21 -5.47 15.24
CA ASP A 111 -6.12 -5.66 16.21
C ASP A 111 -6.59 -5.46 17.66
N ALA A 112 -7.58 -4.60 17.88
CA ALA A 112 -8.23 -4.42 19.18
C ALA A 112 -9.19 -5.55 19.56
N GLY A 113 -9.41 -6.54 18.69
CA GLY A 113 -10.39 -7.62 18.88
C GLY A 113 -11.84 -7.17 18.70
N ILE A 114 -12.06 -6.00 18.10
CA ILE A 114 -13.39 -5.50 17.76
C ILE A 114 -13.78 -6.10 16.41
N HIS A 115 -14.70 -7.06 16.43
CA HIS A 115 -15.29 -7.61 15.21
C HIS A 115 -16.47 -6.73 14.79
N ALA A 116 -16.36 -6.08 13.62
CA ALA A 116 -17.46 -5.39 12.97
C ALA A 116 -18.41 -6.36 12.27
#